data_AF-A0A2M7L025-F1
#
_entry.id   AF-A0A2M7L025-F1
#
_cell.length_a   1.000
_cell.length_b   1.000
_cell.length_c   1.000
_cell.angle_alpha   90.00
_cell.angle_beta   90.00
_cell.angle_gamma   90.00
#
_symmetry.space_group_name_H-M   'P 1'
#
loop_
_entity.id
_entity.type
_entity.pdbx_description
1 polymer ?
#
loop_
_entity_poly.entity_id
_entity_poly.type
_entity_poly.pdbx_seq_one_letter_code
_entity_poly.pdbx_strand_id
1 'polypeptide(L)'
;IARGIAEKATNAVLIKLNQIGTVTETIEAIQLCRKAGWGFVISHRSGETEDAFLADFAVAMSGGQLKTGSACRSERIAKYNRLLEIEAELGESAVFGNPLTRL
;
A
#
# COMPACT_ATOMS: atom_id res chain seq x y z
N ILE A 1 -0.24 -5.76 -15.11
CA ILE A 1 1.02 -6.07 -14.38
C ILE A 1 1.91 -7.01 -15.21
N ALA A 2 1.48 -8.24 -15.49
CA ALA A 2 2.26 -9.23 -16.26
C ALA A 2 2.85 -8.68 -17.57
N ARG A 3 2.05 -7.99 -18.39
CA ARG A 3 2.55 -7.35 -19.62
C ARG A 3 3.66 -6.33 -19.36
N GLY A 4 3.48 -5.47 -18.34
CA GLY A 4 4.49 -4.48 -17.97
C GLY A 4 5.82 -5.11 -17.51
N ILE A 5 5.75 -6.28 -16.86
CA ILE A 5 6.94 -7.07 -16.48
C ILE A 5 7.65 -7.56 -17.75
N ALA A 6 6.91 -8.20 -18.66
CA ALA A 6 7.46 -8.72 -19.92
C ALA A 6 8.10 -7.63 -20.79
N GLU A 7 7.46 -6.46 -20.85
CA GLU A 7 7.91 -5.30 -21.63
C GLU A 7 8.98 -4.45 -20.90
N LYS A 8 9.31 -4.77 -19.64
CA LYS A 8 10.18 -3.94 -18.77
C LYS A 8 9.76 -2.46 -18.71
N ALA A 9 8.45 -2.21 -18.71
CA ALA A 9 7.89 -0.86 -18.85
C ALA A 9 7.98 -0.01 -17.57
N THR A 10 8.13 -0.64 -16.40
CA THR A 10 8.25 0.01 -15.08
C THR A 10 8.95 -0.96 -14.11
N ASN A 11 9.09 -0.55 -12.85
CA ASN A 11 9.66 -1.33 -11.76
C ASN A 11 8.77 -1.36 -10.50
N ALA A 12 7.60 -0.71 -10.56
CA ALA A 12 6.63 -0.70 -9.47
C ALA A 12 5.20 -0.50 -9.98
N VAL A 13 4.22 -0.86 -9.14
CA VAL A 13 2.78 -0.71 -9.42
C VAL A 13 2.11 0.14 -8.35
N LEU A 14 1.26 1.08 -8.78
CA LEU A 14 0.34 1.78 -7.90
C LEU A 14 -0.93 0.94 -7.72
N ILE A 15 -1.12 0.34 -6.55
CA ILE A 15 -2.22 -0.58 -6.25
C ILE A 15 -3.39 0.19 -5.64
N LYS A 16 -4.56 0.07 -6.28
CA LYS A 16 -5.84 0.60 -5.80
C LYS A 16 -6.84 -0.55 -5.76
N LEU A 17 -7.25 -0.95 -4.57
CA LEU A 17 -8.05 -2.17 -4.37
C LEU A 17 -9.34 -2.18 -5.18
N ASN A 18 -10.04 -1.05 -5.21
CA ASN A 18 -11.28 -0.92 -5.97
C ASN A 18 -11.09 -0.79 -7.49
N GLN A 19 -9.86 -0.88 -8.03
CA GLN A 19 -9.65 -1.09 -9.47
C GLN A 19 -9.69 -2.56 -9.87
N ILE A 20 -9.36 -3.48 -8.96
CA ILE A 20 -9.41 -4.92 -9.22
C ILE A 20 -10.70 -5.54 -8.69
N GLY A 21 -11.17 -5.09 -7.52
CA GLY A 21 -12.50 -5.40 -6.99
C GLY A 21 -12.49 -6.17 -5.68
N THR A 22 -11.53 -7.09 -5.48
CA THR A 22 -11.44 -7.90 -4.26
C THR A 22 -10.10 -7.80 -3.54
N VAL A 23 -10.11 -8.12 -2.23
CA VAL A 23 -8.90 -8.22 -1.40
C VAL A 23 -8.00 -9.35 -1.92
N THR A 24 -8.56 -10.52 -2.23
CA THR A 24 -7.81 -11.68 -2.73
C THR A 24 -7.05 -11.36 -4.00
N GLU A 25 -7.71 -10.79 -5.01
CA GLU A 25 -7.05 -10.44 -6.27
C GLU A 25 -6.02 -9.32 -6.08
N THR A 26 -6.24 -8.40 -5.13
CA THR A 26 -5.22 -7.40 -4.77
C THR A 26 -3.97 -8.06 -4.20
N ILE A 27 -4.12 -9.03 -3.30
CA ILE A 27 -3.00 -9.79 -2.74
C ILE A 27 -2.26 -10.53 -3.86
N GLU A 28 -2.98 -11.19 -4.78
CA GLU A 28 -2.39 -11.86 -5.94
C GLU A 28 -1.58 -10.91 -6.84
N ALA A 29 -2.11 -9.71 -7.10
CA ALA A 29 -1.41 -8.66 -7.83
C ALA A 29 -0.11 -8.22 -7.13
N ILE A 30 -0.13 -8.09 -5.81
CA ILE A 30 1.06 -7.78 -4.99
C ILE A 30 2.06 -8.92 -5.05
N GLN A 31 1.62 -10.18 -4.94
CA GLN A 31 2.52 -11.33 -5.05
C GLN A 31 3.17 -11.42 -6.43
N LEU A 32 2.46 -11.06 -7.50
CA LEU A 32 3.03 -10.99 -8.84
C LEU A 32 4.14 -9.92 -8.92
N CYS A 33 3.95 -8.75 -8.27
CA CYS A 33 4.99 -7.72 -8.21
C CYS A 33 6.23 -8.23 -7.46
N ARG A 34 6.03 -8.85 -6.28
CA ARG A 34 7.12 -9.41 -5.47
C ARG A 34 7.93 -10.46 -6.23
N LYS A 35 7.26 -11.40 -6.89
CA LYS A 35 7.92 -12.44 -7.71
C LYS A 35 8.76 -11.86 -8.85
N ALA A 36 8.38 -10.70 -9.38
CA ALA A 36 9.11 -9.99 -10.42
C ALA A 36 10.19 -9.02 -9.88
N GLY A 37 10.39 -8.93 -8.56
CA GLY A 37 11.27 -7.94 -7.93
C GLY A 37 10.80 -6.49 -8.11
N TRP A 38 9.51 -6.30 -8.40
CA TRP A 38 8.88 -4.99 -8.52
C TRP A 38 8.38 -4.50 -7.16
N GLY A 39 8.50 -3.19 -6.94
CA GLY A 39 7.86 -2.52 -5.80
C GLY A 39 6.35 -2.37 -6.01
N PHE A 40 5.65 -1.96 -4.95
CA PHE A 40 4.27 -1.52 -5.08
C PHE A 40 3.96 -0.44 -4.05
N VAL A 41 3.03 0.45 -4.40
CA VAL A 41 2.55 1.52 -3.53
C VAL A 41 1.04 1.37 -3.41
N ILE A 42 0.53 1.19 -2.21
CA ILE A 42 -0.92 1.20 -1.98
C ILE A 42 -1.40 2.65 -2.07
N SER A 43 -2.54 2.87 -2.72
CA SER A 43 -3.04 4.21 -3.01
C SER A 43 -4.52 4.35 -2.74
N HIS A 44 -4.90 5.50 -2.20
CA HIS A 44 -6.28 5.94 -2.11
C HIS A 44 -6.91 6.22 -3.49
N ARG A 45 -8.18 6.64 -3.48
CA ARG A 45 -8.87 7.28 -4.61
C ARG A 45 -9.13 8.76 -4.36
N SER A 46 -9.44 9.51 -5.41
CA SER A 46 -9.79 10.94 -5.28
C SER A 46 -11.08 11.15 -4.48
N GLY A 47 -12.09 10.30 -4.66
CA GLY A 47 -13.21 10.15 -3.73
C GLY A 47 -12.87 9.07 -2.70
N GLU A 48 -12.82 9.46 -1.42
CA GLU A 48 -12.56 8.57 -0.29
C GLU A 48 -13.63 8.75 0.78
N THR A 49 -13.69 7.78 1.69
CA THR A 49 -14.55 7.79 2.88
C THR A 49 -13.69 7.83 4.14
N GLU A 50 -14.30 7.86 5.31
CA GLU A 50 -13.62 7.74 6.60
C GLU A 50 -13.03 6.34 6.87
N ASP A 51 -13.35 5.33 6.03
CA ASP A 51 -12.83 3.98 6.15
C ASP A 51 -11.30 3.96 6.13
N ALA A 52 -10.67 3.43 7.18
CA ALA A 52 -9.22 3.40 7.33
C ALA A 52 -8.54 2.11 6.81
N PHE A 53 -9.27 1.19 6.18
CA PHE A 53 -8.81 -0.14 5.75
C PHE A 53 -7.49 -0.12 4.97
N LEU A 54 -7.24 0.91 4.15
CA LEU A 54 -5.99 1.03 3.39
C LEU A 54 -4.75 1.13 4.29
N ALA A 55 -4.87 1.65 5.51
CA ALA A 55 -3.78 1.72 6.47
C ALA A 55 -3.38 0.31 6.95
N ASP A 56 -4.33 -0.45 7.48
CA ASP A 56 -4.13 -1.84 7.91
C ASP A 56 -3.62 -2.72 6.77
N PHE A 57 -4.24 -2.59 5.59
CA PHE A 57 -3.83 -3.34 4.40
C PHE A 57 -2.39 -2.99 3.97
N ALA A 58 -1.98 -1.72 4.09
CA ALA A 58 -0.61 -1.32 3.77
C ALA A 58 0.44 -1.90 4.70
N VAL A 59 0.16 -1.93 6.01
CA VAL A 59 1.05 -2.55 7.00
C VAL A 59 1.11 -4.07 6.77
N ALA A 60 -0.05 -4.73 6.59
CA ALA A 60 -0.13 -6.17 6.36
C ALA A 60 0.60 -6.62 5.08
N MET A 61 0.57 -5.80 4.02
CA MET A 61 1.30 -6.10 2.79
C MET A 61 2.78 -5.73 2.87
N SER A 62 3.24 -5.02 3.91
CA SER A 62 4.66 -4.75 4.18
C SER A 62 5.44 -4.23 2.96
N GLY A 63 4.80 -3.41 2.12
CA GLY A 63 5.43 -2.76 0.97
C GLY A 63 6.18 -1.47 1.32
N GLY A 64 5.97 -0.98 2.56
CA GLY A 64 6.63 0.22 3.09
C GLY A 64 6.17 1.55 2.48
N GLN A 65 5.15 1.55 1.61
CA GLN A 65 4.68 2.75 0.90
C GLN A 65 3.15 2.80 0.80
N LEU A 66 2.57 3.88 1.34
CA LEU A 66 1.15 4.22 1.21
C LEU A 66 0.98 5.68 0.78
N LYS A 67 0.24 5.91 -0.30
CA LYS A 67 -0.18 7.23 -0.76
C LYS A 67 -1.66 7.45 -0.43
N THR A 68 -1.93 8.23 0.63
CA THR A 68 -3.30 8.47 1.10
C THR A 68 -3.75 9.94 1.16
N GLY A 69 -3.04 10.84 0.48
CA GLY A 69 -3.46 12.24 0.28
C GLY A 69 -2.59 13.24 1.01
N SER A 70 -3.08 14.48 1.18
CA SER A 70 -2.43 15.45 2.07
C SER A 70 -2.82 15.15 3.52
N ALA A 71 -2.06 15.68 4.48
CA ALA A 71 -2.43 15.71 5.90
C ALA A 71 -3.55 16.76 6.16
N CYS A 72 -4.60 16.70 5.36
CA CYS A 72 -5.75 17.60 5.37
C CYS A 72 -6.95 16.82 4.81
N ARG A 73 -8.15 17.20 5.25
CA ARG A 73 -9.44 16.54 4.99
C ARG A 73 -9.54 15.19 5.71
N SER A 74 -10.64 15.01 6.45
CA SER A 74 -10.78 13.93 7.42
C SER A 74 -10.70 12.54 6.79
N GLU A 75 -11.15 12.37 5.55
CA GLU A 75 -11.10 11.07 4.85
C GLU A 75 -9.66 10.63 4.52
N ARG A 76 -8.70 11.57 4.54
CA ARG A 76 -7.25 11.30 4.40
C ARG A 76 -6.61 11.07 5.76
N ILE A 77 -6.91 11.97 6.70
CA ILE A 77 -6.41 11.94 8.07
C ILE A 77 -6.79 10.63 8.76
N ALA A 78 -7.98 10.07 8.51
CA ALA A 78 -8.40 8.78 9.06
C ALA A 78 -7.37 7.66 8.83
N LYS A 79 -6.76 7.59 7.63
CA LYS A 79 -5.72 6.58 7.33
C LYS A 79 -4.41 6.89 8.03
N TYR A 80 -4.02 8.16 8.12
CA TYR A 80 -2.81 8.57 8.86
C TYR A 80 -2.93 8.27 10.36
N ASN A 81 -4.07 8.61 10.97
CA ASN A 81 -4.34 8.31 12.37
C ASN A 81 -4.32 6.80 12.62
N ARG A 82 -4.92 6.01 11.70
CA ARG A 82 -4.88 4.56 11.82
C ARG A 82 -3.45 3.99 11.74
N LEU A 83 -2.56 4.57 10.93
CA LEU A 83 -1.14 4.17 10.94
C LEU A 83 -0.47 4.45 12.28
N LEU A 84 -0.76 5.60 12.92
CA LEU A 84 -0.23 5.94 14.24
C LEU A 84 -0.76 4.98 15.32
N GLU A 85 -2.03 4.58 15.22
CA GLU A 85 -2.62 3.57 16.10
C GLU A 85 -1.94 2.20 15.92
N ILE A 86 -1.74 1.75 14.67
CA ILE A 86 -1.04 0.49 14.38
C ILE A 86 0.40 0.52 14.89
N GLU A 87 1.11 1.65 14.70
CA GLU A 87 2.46 1.83 15.24
C GLU A 87 2.48 1.70 16.77
N ALA A 88 1.53 2.35 17.45
CA ALA A 88 1.38 2.26 18.90
C ALA A 88 1.01 0.83 19.37
N GLU A 89 0.16 0.13 18.63
CA GLU A 89 -0.21 -1.28 18.88
C GLU A 89 0.98 -2.23 18.74
N LEU A 90 1.86 -2.00 17.76
CA LEU A 90 3.06 -2.81 17.51
C LEU A 90 4.21 -2.51 18.49
N GLY A 91 4.27 -1.29 19.03
CA GLY A 91 5.30 -0.86 19.97
C GLY A 91 6.72 -1.08 19.42
N GLU A 92 7.58 -1.74 20.21
CA GLU A 92 8.97 -2.03 19.81
C GLU A 92 9.10 -2.98 18.60
N SER A 93 8.01 -3.65 18.19
CA SER A 93 8.01 -4.49 17.00
C SER A 93 7.82 -3.70 15.70
N ALA A 94 7.46 -2.41 15.77
CA ALA A 94 7.28 -1.57 14.61
C ALA A 94 8.64 -1.23 13.97
N VAL A 95 8.73 -1.41 12.64
CA VAL A 95 9.92 -1.03 11.86
C VAL A 95 9.52 -0.06 10.76
N PHE A 96 10.04 1.17 10.84
CA PHE A 96 9.98 2.14 9.76
C PHE A 96 11.33 2.17 9.02
N GLY A 97 11.37 1.54 7.85
CA GLY A 97 12.59 1.39 7.05
C GLY A 97 12.49 2.06 5.69
N ASN A 98 13.63 2.22 5.02
CA ASN A 98 13.65 2.69 3.63
C ASN A 98 13.08 1.58 2.71
N PRO A 99 11.92 1.81 2.06
CA PRO A 99 11.23 0.80 1.26
C PRO A 99 11.95 0.44 -0.05
N LEU A 100 13.02 1.16 -0.41
CA LEU A 100 13.82 0.91 -1.60
C LEU A 100 15.05 0.02 -1.32
N THR A 101 15.32 -0.28 -0.05
CA THR A 101 16.44 -1.16 0.33
C THR A 101 16.05 -2.59 0.00
N ARG A 102 16.71 -3.18 -0.99
CA ARG A 102 16.56 -4.62 -1.30
C ARG A 102 17.54 -5.38 -0.40
N LEU A 103 17.02 -6.20 0.51
CA LEU A 103 17.78 -7.23 1.21
C LEU A 103 18.14 -8.36 0.24
#